data_AF-A0A969C5M7-F1
#
_entry.id   AF-A0A969C5M7-F1
#
_cell.length_a   1.000
_cell.length_b   1.000
_cell.length_c   1.000
_cell.angle_alpha   90.00
_cell.angle_beta   90.00
_cell.angle_gamma   90.00
#
_symmetry.space_group_name_H-M   'P 1'
#
loop_
_entity.id
_entity.type
_entity.pdbx_description
1 polymer ?
#
loop_
_entity_poly.entity_id
_entity_poly.type
_entity_poly.pdbx_seq_one_letter_code
_entity_poly.pdbx_strand_id
1 'polypeptide(L)'
;MILVFTAIFFAFWKSPFSQGVIDFWNSFDLLIIWRVVDYTDLFALFILPLAYLYSQNFQFKKTHYFPFKPITANFTILLSLFAFVATSSAEEHSFWIDKRYELNLIRPQFEDLLSQNERIENLTIERGGEKSNSNMKRYEGYVYFTLNQKICDTNNPIFSFFYKDLGQQILIQHFSVRVTCKSFVSENRNASLQEYEPIVKGVL
;
A
#
# COMPACT_ATOMS: atom_id res chain seq x y z
N MET A 1 -9.60 8.05 -37.69
CA MET A 1 -10.61 7.12 -37.15
C MET A 1 -10.07 6.31 -35.97
N ILE A 2 -8.92 5.64 -36.09
CA ILE A 2 -8.35 4.83 -35.00
C ILE A 2 -8.19 5.63 -33.68
N LEU A 3 -7.61 6.84 -33.73
CA LEU A 3 -7.33 7.67 -32.54
C LEU A 3 -8.59 8.09 -31.77
N VAL A 4 -9.69 8.36 -32.49
CA VAL A 4 -10.97 8.76 -31.88
C VAL A 4 -11.59 7.57 -31.15
N PHE A 5 -11.52 6.38 -31.77
CA PHE A 5 -12.00 5.16 -31.14
C PHE A 5 -11.18 4.81 -29.89
N THR A 6 -9.85 4.94 -29.97
CA THR A 6 -8.96 4.78 -28.81
C THR A 6 -9.30 5.75 -27.70
N ALA A 7 -9.56 7.02 -28.02
CA ALA A 7 -9.92 8.03 -27.02
C ALA A 7 -11.23 7.69 -26.30
N ILE A 8 -12.27 7.34 -27.06
CA ILE A 8 -13.59 7.01 -26.50
C ILE A 8 -13.51 5.74 -25.65
N PHE A 9 -12.85 4.69 -26.16
CA PHE A 9 -12.69 3.44 -25.43
C PHE A 9 -11.89 3.63 -24.14
N PHE A 10 -10.77 4.36 -24.20
CA PHE A 10 -9.95 4.64 -23.03
C PHE A 10 -10.72 5.46 -21.97
N ALA A 11 -11.43 6.50 -22.40
CA ALA A 11 -12.27 7.31 -21.51
C ALA A 11 -13.38 6.48 -20.87
N PHE A 12 -14.08 5.64 -21.65
CA PHE A 12 -15.08 4.71 -21.14
C PHE A 12 -14.48 3.75 -20.11
N TRP A 13 -13.34 3.13 -20.44
CA TRP A 13 -12.67 2.15 -19.57
C TRP A 13 -12.22 2.75 -18.23
N LYS A 14 -11.80 4.03 -18.21
CA LYS A 14 -11.41 4.76 -17.00
C LYS A 14 -12.59 5.43 -16.26
N SER A 15 -13.75 5.57 -16.90
CA SER A 15 -14.95 6.13 -16.27
C SER A 15 -15.63 5.14 -15.30
N PRO A 16 -16.49 5.60 -14.37
CA PRO A 16 -17.29 4.70 -13.53
C PRO A 16 -18.23 3.78 -14.34
N PHE A 17 -18.56 4.10 -15.59
CA PHE A 17 -19.47 3.31 -16.42
C PHE A 17 -18.95 1.91 -16.78
N SER A 18 -17.64 1.68 -16.74
CA SER A 18 -17.07 0.36 -17.00
C SER A 18 -17.24 -0.63 -15.83
N GLN A 19 -17.69 -0.17 -14.65
CA GLN A 19 -17.81 -1.02 -13.48
C GLN A 19 -18.76 -2.21 -13.71
N GLY A 20 -19.90 -2.00 -14.37
CA GLY A 20 -20.84 -3.09 -14.66
C GLY A 20 -20.24 -4.19 -15.56
N VAL A 21 -19.31 -3.82 -16.45
CA VAL A 21 -18.58 -4.80 -17.29
C VAL A 21 -17.56 -5.57 -16.45
N ILE A 22 -16.89 -4.88 -15.52
CA ILE A 22 -15.92 -5.47 -14.60
C ILE A 22 -16.62 -6.44 -13.64
N ASP A 23 -17.76 -6.07 -13.08
CA ASP A 23 -18.52 -6.92 -12.17
C ASP A 23 -19.02 -8.18 -12.88
N PHE A 24 -19.49 -8.05 -14.13
CA PHE A 24 -19.84 -9.20 -14.96
C PHE A 24 -18.65 -10.12 -15.22
N TRP A 25 -17.47 -9.56 -15.52
CA TRP A 25 -16.25 -10.34 -15.72
C TRP A 25 -15.84 -11.08 -14.43
N ASN A 26 -15.88 -10.38 -13.30
CA ASN A 26 -15.55 -10.94 -11.99
C ASN A 26 -16.49 -12.07 -11.57
N SER A 27 -17.70 -12.15 -12.12
CA SER A 27 -18.62 -13.27 -11.86
C SER A 27 -18.15 -14.63 -12.39
N PHE A 28 -17.22 -14.65 -13.34
CA PHE A 28 -16.65 -15.89 -13.88
C PHE A 28 -15.53 -16.47 -12.99
N ASP A 29 -15.07 -15.73 -11.98
CA ASP A 29 -14.07 -16.12 -10.98
C ASP A 29 -12.73 -16.66 -11.55
N LEU A 30 -12.46 -16.40 -12.82
CA LEU A 30 -11.20 -16.76 -13.50
C LEU A 30 -10.07 -15.81 -13.11
N LEU A 31 -10.35 -14.50 -13.20
CA LEU A 31 -9.42 -13.41 -12.93
C LEU A 31 -10.22 -12.22 -12.40
N ILE A 32 -10.01 -11.90 -11.13
CA ILE A 32 -10.70 -10.79 -10.48
C ILE A 32 -9.98 -9.48 -10.84
N ILE A 33 -10.68 -8.59 -11.54
CA ILE A 33 -10.20 -7.27 -11.93
C ILE A 33 -10.71 -6.27 -10.90
N TRP A 34 -9.77 -5.64 -10.18
CA TRP A 34 -10.04 -4.53 -9.28
C TRP A 34 -9.51 -3.23 -9.88
N ARG A 35 -10.31 -2.16 -9.82
CA ARG A 35 -9.98 -0.88 -10.44
C ARG A 35 -10.44 0.27 -9.56
N VAL A 36 -9.56 1.25 -9.36
CA VAL A 36 -9.88 2.55 -8.78
C VAL A 36 -10.16 3.55 -9.91
N VAL A 37 -11.19 4.39 -9.76
CA VAL A 37 -11.51 5.45 -10.73
C VAL A 37 -10.56 6.62 -10.49
N ASP A 38 -9.53 6.73 -11.33
CA ASP A 38 -8.59 7.86 -11.34
C ASP A 38 -8.75 8.66 -12.64
N TYR A 39 -9.17 9.92 -12.51
CA TYR A 39 -9.35 10.82 -13.65
C TYR A 39 -8.04 11.41 -14.18
N THR A 40 -6.95 11.36 -13.39
CA THR A 40 -5.64 11.84 -13.85
C THR A 40 -5.12 11.05 -15.04
N ASP A 41 -5.55 9.79 -15.18
CA ASP A 41 -5.27 8.94 -16.33
C ASP A 41 -5.78 9.54 -17.65
N LEU A 42 -6.84 10.35 -17.64
CA LEU A 42 -7.36 11.00 -18.83
C LEU A 42 -6.38 12.02 -19.43
N PHE A 43 -5.39 12.50 -18.66
CA PHE A 43 -4.31 13.32 -19.21
C PHE A 43 -3.49 12.59 -20.27
N ALA A 44 -3.48 11.25 -20.28
CA ALA A 44 -2.87 10.48 -21.35
C ALA A 44 -3.47 10.80 -22.73
N LEU A 45 -4.74 11.23 -22.80
CA LEU A 45 -5.40 11.60 -24.06
C LEU A 45 -4.77 12.83 -24.73
N PHE A 46 -4.02 13.67 -23.99
CA PHE A 46 -3.30 14.81 -24.57
C PHE A 46 -2.21 14.40 -25.56
N ILE A 47 -1.73 13.14 -25.51
CA ILE A 47 -0.78 12.65 -26.50
C ILE A 47 -1.43 12.41 -27.88
N LEU A 48 -2.76 12.22 -27.94
CA LEU A 48 -3.46 11.89 -29.18
C LEU A 48 -3.47 13.05 -30.20
N PRO A 49 -3.69 14.32 -29.81
CA PRO A 49 -3.45 15.46 -30.69
C PRO A 49 -2.02 15.50 -31.25
N LEU A 50 -1.00 15.25 -30.42
CA LEU A 50 0.39 15.19 -30.86
C LEU A 50 0.61 14.04 -31.86
N ALA A 51 0.09 12.86 -31.58
CA ALA A 51 0.15 11.71 -32.47
C ALA A 51 -0.57 11.97 -33.80
N TYR A 52 -1.70 12.68 -33.77
CA TYR A 52 -2.43 13.09 -34.96
C TYR A 52 -1.62 14.06 -35.81
N LEU A 53 -1.08 15.14 -35.21
CA LEU A 53 -0.22 16.11 -35.90
C LEU A 53 1.01 15.44 -36.51
N TYR A 54 1.65 14.53 -35.77
CA TYR A 54 2.75 13.72 -36.28
C TYR A 54 2.33 12.88 -37.49
N SER A 55 1.16 12.23 -37.43
CA SER A 55 0.64 11.41 -38.53
C SER A 55 0.24 12.22 -39.77
N GLN A 56 -0.22 13.46 -39.60
CA GLN A 56 -0.59 14.34 -40.71
C GLN A 56 0.61 14.96 -41.40
N ASN A 57 1.66 15.32 -40.66
CA ASN A 57 2.89 15.85 -41.25
C ASN A 57 3.72 14.75 -41.95
N PHE A 58 3.50 13.48 -41.60
CA PHE A 58 4.02 12.30 -42.30
C PHE A 58 3.04 11.78 -43.36
N GLN A 59 2.28 12.65 -44.02
CA GLN A 59 1.60 12.29 -45.26
C GLN A 59 2.62 11.71 -46.25
N PHE A 60 2.47 10.41 -46.51
CA PHE A 60 3.15 9.55 -47.47
C PHE A 60 3.84 10.28 -48.65
N LYS A 61 4.99 10.91 -48.44
CA LYS A 61 6.05 10.83 -49.45
C LYS A 61 6.53 9.39 -49.40
N LYS A 62 6.10 8.60 -50.39
CA LYS A 62 6.50 7.21 -50.70
C LYS A 62 8.01 7.08 -51.00
N THR A 63 8.87 7.90 -50.40
CA THR A 63 10.27 8.07 -50.78
C THR A 63 11.14 8.29 -49.55
N HIS A 64 11.12 7.36 -48.59
CA HIS A 64 12.33 6.89 -47.93
C HIS A 64 11.94 5.68 -47.08
N TYR A 65 12.39 4.49 -47.48
CA TYR A 65 12.43 3.36 -46.55
C TYR A 65 13.42 3.75 -45.45
N PHE A 66 12.93 4.29 -44.33
CA PHE A 66 13.75 4.46 -43.14
C PHE A 66 14.26 3.06 -42.74
N PRO A 67 15.57 2.78 -42.81
CA PRO A 67 16.08 1.41 -42.66
C PRO A 67 15.90 0.86 -41.24
N PHE A 68 15.47 1.69 -40.30
CA PHE A 68 15.29 1.38 -38.89
C PHE A 68 13.85 0.99 -38.48
N LYS A 69 12.91 0.85 -39.42
CA LYS A 69 11.52 0.43 -39.11
C LYS A 69 11.37 -0.78 -38.16
N PRO A 70 12.13 -1.89 -38.32
CA PRO A 70 12.01 -3.01 -37.39
C PRO A 70 12.61 -2.68 -36.01
N ILE A 71 13.65 -1.84 -35.96
CA ILE A 71 14.34 -1.47 -34.72
C ILE A 71 13.47 -0.57 -33.86
N THR A 72 12.78 0.40 -34.45
CA THR A 72 11.85 1.28 -33.72
C THR A 72 10.66 0.50 -33.16
N ALA A 73 10.14 -0.48 -33.91
CA ALA A 73 9.04 -1.33 -33.44
C ALA A 73 9.48 -2.23 -32.27
N ASN A 74 10.64 -2.88 -32.40
CA ASN A 74 11.21 -3.71 -31.34
C ASN A 74 11.49 -2.88 -30.06
N PHE A 75 11.98 -1.65 -30.21
CA PHE A 75 12.21 -0.76 -29.08
C PHE A 75 10.92 -0.38 -28.36
N THR A 76 9.85 -0.06 -29.10
CA THR A 76 8.54 0.23 -28.47
C THR A 76 7.97 -0.97 -27.72
N ILE A 77 8.14 -2.19 -28.25
CA ILE A 77 7.70 -3.42 -27.59
C ILE A 77 8.51 -3.63 -26.31
N LEU A 78 9.85 -3.54 -26.39
CA LEU A 78 10.73 -3.70 -25.23
C LEU A 78 10.40 -2.67 -24.14
N LEU A 79 10.19 -1.41 -24.53
CA LEU A 79 9.84 -0.33 -23.62
C LEU A 79 8.47 -0.57 -22.97
N SER A 80 7.49 -1.06 -23.73
CA SER A 80 6.16 -1.37 -23.20
C SER A 80 6.18 -2.56 -22.22
N LEU A 81 6.92 -3.62 -22.52
CA LEU A 81 7.12 -4.75 -21.63
C LEU A 81 7.85 -4.33 -20.35
N PHE A 82 8.90 -3.51 -20.49
CA PHE A 82 9.62 -2.97 -19.34
C PHE A 82 8.71 -2.12 -18.46
N ALA A 83 7.92 -1.22 -19.04
CA ALA A 83 6.95 -0.40 -18.29
C ALA A 83 5.93 -1.28 -17.55
N PHE A 84 5.41 -2.32 -18.20
CA PHE A 84 4.41 -3.21 -17.60
C PHE A 84 4.99 -4.05 -16.45
N VAL A 85 6.20 -4.57 -16.62
CA VAL A 85 6.92 -5.33 -15.58
C VAL A 85 7.31 -4.41 -14.41
N ALA A 86 7.74 -3.18 -14.69
CA ALA A 86 8.10 -2.21 -13.66
C ALA A 86 6.90 -1.84 -12.77
N THR A 87 5.69 -1.78 -13.32
CA THR A 87 4.46 -1.51 -12.54
C THR A 87 3.92 -2.70 -11.76
N SER A 88 4.53 -3.89 -11.85
CA SER A 88 4.06 -5.11 -11.17
C SER A 88 4.67 -5.33 -9.78
N SER A 89 5.41 -4.37 -9.22
CA SER A 89 5.98 -4.51 -7.87
C SER A 89 4.86 -4.56 -6.82
N ALA A 90 4.83 -5.64 -6.02
CA ALA A 90 4.00 -5.71 -4.83
C ALA A 90 4.45 -4.64 -3.83
N GLU A 91 3.57 -3.69 -3.50
CA GLU A 91 3.87 -2.62 -2.56
C GLU A 91 3.86 -3.14 -1.12
N GLU A 92 4.88 -2.75 -0.33
CA GLU A 92 4.86 -2.92 1.12
C GLU A 92 3.91 -1.88 1.73
N HIS A 93 2.94 -2.34 2.51
CA HIS A 93 1.95 -1.46 3.15
C HIS A 93 2.16 -1.44 4.66
N SER A 94 2.56 -0.29 5.20
CA SER A 94 2.51 -0.05 6.64
C SER A 94 1.22 0.66 7.01
N PHE A 95 0.55 0.19 8.06
CA PHE A 95 -0.66 0.81 8.56
C PHE A 95 -0.48 1.28 10.00
N TRP A 96 -1.11 2.43 10.30
CA TRP A 96 -1.12 3.06 11.61
C TRP A 96 -2.52 2.93 12.21
N ILE A 97 -2.58 2.35 13.40
CA ILE A 97 -3.77 2.26 14.23
C ILE A 97 -3.71 3.38 15.27
N ASP A 98 -4.50 4.43 15.07
CA ASP A 98 -4.63 5.52 16.05
C ASP A 98 -5.62 5.15 17.18
N LYS A 99 -5.36 4.02 17.85
CA LYS A 99 -6.08 3.60 19.06
C LYS A 99 -5.20 3.80 20.29
N ARG A 100 -5.87 4.14 21.39
CA ARG A 100 -5.25 4.31 22.70
C ARG A 100 -5.70 3.18 23.61
N TYR A 101 -4.75 2.51 24.24
CA TYR A 101 -5.03 1.48 25.24
C TYR A 101 -4.50 1.95 26.58
N GLU A 102 -5.37 1.95 27.58
CA GLU A 102 -5.04 2.28 28.96
C GLU A 102 -4.91 0.98 29.75
N LEU A 103 -3.68 0.69 30.20
CA LEU A 103 -3.37 -0.49 30.99
C LEU A 103 -3.07 -0.04 32.42
N ASN A 104 -3.83 -0.58 33.38
CA ASN A 104 -3.61 -0.35 34.81
C ASN A 104 -2.46 -1.24 35.32
N LEU A 105 -1.28 -1.09 34.72
CA LEU A 105 -0.08 -1.88 35.00
C LEU A 105 1.07 -0.96 35.34
N ILE A 106 1.94 -1.43 36.23
CA ILE A 106 3.21 -0.76 36.54
C ILE A 106 4.25 -1.24 35.52
N ARG A 107 5.21 -0.37 35.17
CA ARG A 107 6.29 -0.67 34.22
C ARG A 107 6.92 -2.08 34.29
N PRO A 108 7.36 -2.60 35.44
CA PRO A 108 7.95 -3.95 35.49
C PRO A 108 6.96 -5.03 35.07
N GLN A 109 5.68 -4.91 35.48
CA GLN A 109 4.63 -5.86 35.09
C GLN A 109 4.37 -5.82 33.58
N PHE A 110 4.50 -4.65 32.97
CA PHE A 110 4.34 -4.48 31.53
C PHE A 110 5.52 -5.06 30.74
N GLU A 111 6.76 -4.80 31.17
CA GLU A 111 7.95 -5.41 30.55
C GLU A 111 7.93 -6.95 30.69
N ASP A 112 7.46 -7.46 31.84
CA ASP A 112 7.25 -8.90 32.07
C ASP A 112 6.17 -9.50 31.16
N LEU A 113 5.02 -8.83 31.02
CA LEU A 113 3.91 -9.29 30.16
C LEU A 113 4.34 -9.41 28.70
N LEU A 114 5.12 -8.45 28.20
CA LEU A 114 5.68 -8.50 26.85
C LEU A 114 6.72 -9.61 26.70
N SER A 115 7.57 -9.80 27.71
CA SER A 115 8.66 -10.79 27.65
C SER A 115 8.17 -12.24 27.80
N GLN A 116 7.05 -12.45 28.48
CA GLN A 116 6.45 -13.78 28.68
C GLN A 116 5.51 -14.21 27.53
N ASN A 117 5.25 -13.33 26.57
CA ASN A 117 4.33 -13.65 25.48
C ASN A 117 5.00 -14.55 24.44
N GLU A 118 4.62 -15.83 24.40
CA GLU A 118 5.17 -16.85 23.48
C GLU A 118 4.97 -16.51 21.99
N ARG A 119 4.06 -15.58 21.66
CA ARG A 119 3.78 -15.17 20.28
C ARG A 119 4.79 -14.13 19.77
N ILE A 120 5.50 -13.47 20.68
CA ILE A 120 6.43 -12.38 20.38
C ILE A 120 7.85 -12.94 20.16
N GLU A 121 8.45 -12.56 19.04
CA GLU A 121 9.87 -12.75 18.73
C GLU A 121 10.57 -11.40 18.60
N ASN A 122 11.87 -11.34 18.94
CA ASN A 122 12.73 -10.16 18.76
C ASN A 122 12.18 -8.86 19.38
N LEU A 123 11.77 -8.92 20.64
CA LEU A 123 11.32 -7.75 21.40
C LEU A 123 12.46 -6.74 21.59
N THR A 124 12.26 -5.51 21.13
CA THR A 124 13.16 -4.38 21.32
C THR A 124 12.40 -3.22 21.95
N ILE A 125 12.87 -2.74 23.11
CA ILE A 125 12.27 -1.61 23.81
C ILE A 125 13.23 -0.43 23.73
N GLU A 126 12.93 0.53 22.86
CA GLU A 126 13.65 1.79 22.76
C GLU A 126 13.10 2.79 23.78
N ARG A 127 13.97 3.23 24.68
CA ARG A 127 13.62 4.23 25.70
C ARG A 127 13.74 5.62 25.08
N GLY A 128 12.63 6.35 25.07
CA GLY A 128 12.61 7.78 24.78
C GLY A 128 13.17 8.59 25.95
N GLY A 129 13.40 9.88 25.71
CA GLY A 129 13.97 10.80 26.70
C GLY A 129 13.10 10.95 27.95
N GLU A 130 13.73 11.05 29.11
CA GLU A 130 13.08 11.36 30.39
C GLU A 130 12.58 12.81 30.38
N LYS A 131 11.26 13.01 30.37
CA LYS A 131 10.67 14.34 30.58
C LYS A 131 10.37 14.53 32.05
N SER A 132 11.29 15.18 32.75
CA SER A 132 11.11 15.57 34.15
C SER A 132 10.33 16.89 34.23
N ASN A 133 9.03 16.81 34.55
CA ASN A 133 8.27 17.96 35.01
C ASN A 133 7.99 17.81 36.51
N SER A 134 8.75 18.58 37.30
CA SER A 134 8.49 19.02 38.68
C SER A 134 7.62 18.11 39.56
N ASN A 135 8.07 16.87 39.83
CA ASN A 135 7.62 15.92 40.88
C ASN A 135 7.14 14.55 40.37
N MET A 136 7.08 14.31 39.05
CA MET A 136 6.71 12.99 38.52
C MET A 136 7.58 12.61 37.32
N LYS A 137 8.38 11.54 37.46
CA LYS A 137 9.17 10.98 36.35
C LYS A 137 8.21 10.31 35.38
N ARG A 138 8.12 10.82 34.16
CA ARG A 138 7.36 10.21 33.06
C ARG A 138 8.34 9.58 32.10
N TYR A 139 8.14 8.30 31.82
CA TYR A 139 8.92 7.57 30.83
C TYR A 139 8.10 7.42 29.55
N GLU A 140 8.71 7.72 28.43
CA GLU A 140 8.13 7.57 27.10
C GLU A 140 9.04 6.63 26.30
N GLY A 141 8.50 5.78 25.43
CA GLY A 141 9.32 4.86 24.65
C GLY A 141 8.58 4.20 23.51
N TYR A 142 9.36 3.55 22.64
CA TYR A 142 8.85 2.74 21.54
C TYR A 142 9.15 1.28 21.80
N VAL A 143 8.17 0.42 21.55
CA VAL A 143 8.34 -1.03 21.57
C VAL A 143 8.22 -1.52 20.14
N TYR A 144 9.15 -2.38 19.74
CA TYR A 144 9.16 -3.07 18.47
C TYR A 144 9.21 -4.57 18.72
N PHE A 145 8.39 -5.33 18.03
CA PHE A 145 8.42 -6.78 18.11
C PHE A 145 7.97 -7.43 16.81
N THR A 146 8.40 -8.65 16.58
CA THR A 146 7.92 -9.50 15.48
C THR A 146 6.99 -10.58 16.04
N LEU A 147 6.01 -11.04 15.26
CA LEU A 147 5.19 -12.18 15.67
C LEU A 147 5.60 -13.44 14.89
N ASN A 148 5.66 -14.59 15.57
CA ASN A 148 5.87 -15.90 14.93
C ASN A 148 4.56 -16.43 14.31
N GLN A 149 3.92 -15.62 13.47
CA GLN A 149 2.77 -16.01 12.69
C GLN A 149 2.81 -15.30 11.35
N LYS A 150 2.48 -16.05 10.29
CA LYS A 150 2.37 -15.48 8.95
C LYS A 150 1.10 -14.62 8.89
N ILE A 151 1.26 -13.37 8.49
CA ILE A 151 0.15 -12.46 8.20
C ILE A 151 0.27 -12.04 6.73
N CYS A 152 -0.78 -12.25 5.94
CA CYS A 152 -0.74 -12.12 4.48
C CYS A 152 0.39 -12.95 3.84
N ASP A 153 1.31 -12.31 3.12
CA ASP A 153 2.49 -12.90 2.50
C ASP A 153 3.77 -12.66 3.33
N THR A 154 3.66 -11.94 4.46
CA THR A 154 4.81 -11.61 5.32
C THR A 154 5.03 -12.68 6.38
N ASN A 155 6.21 -13.29 6.33
CA ASN A 155 6.73 -14.08 7.44
C ASN A 155 7.32 -13.10 8.47
N ASN A 156 6.91 -13.21 9.73
CA ASN A 156 7.35 -12.37 10.84
C ASN A 156 7.00 -10.87 10.66
N PRO A 157 5.71 -10.51 10.67
CA PRO A 157 5.26 -9.11 10.62
C PRO A 157 5.84 -8.29 11.77
N ILE A 158 6.24 -7.06 11.47
CA ILE A 158 6.82 -6.13 12.46
C ILE A 158 5.71 -5.27 13.04
N PHE A 159 5.61 -5.28 14.36
CA PHE A 159 4.72 -4.43 15.12
C PHE A 159 5.54 -3.38 15.87
N SER A 160 5.01 -2.17 15.95
CA SER A 160 5.56 -1.16 16.84
C SER A 160 4.48 -0.34 17.49
N PHE A 161 4.71 0.12 18.71
CA PHE A 161 3.82 1.06 19.37
C PHE A 161 4.60 1.96 20.31
N PHE A 162 3.99 3.09 20.62
CA PHE A 162 4.51 4.05 21.57
C PHE A 162 3.80 3.88 22.92
N TYR A 163 4.55 3.93 24.02
CA TYR A 163 3.97 3.88 25.36
C TYR A 163 4.41 5.08 26.20
N LYS A 164 3.52 5.51 27.10
CA LYS A 164 3.78 6.49 28.15
C LYS A 164 3.51 5.87 29.50
N ASP A 165 4.50 5.91 30.37
CA ASP A 165 4.39 5.54 31.77
C ASP A 165 3.92 6.75 32.60
N LEU A 166 2.75 6.59 33.23
CA LEU A 166 2.16 7.55 34.15
C LEU A 166 2.28 7.08 35.61
N GLY A 167 3.17 6.13 35.91
CA GLY A 167 3.50 5.62 37.24
C GLY A 167 2.61 4.49 37.74
N GLN A 168 1.28 4.67 37.66
CA GLN A 168 0.28 3.65 38.04
C GLN A 168 -0.48 3.07 36.86
N GLN A 169 -0.26 3.63 35.67
CA GLN A 169 -0.92 3.24 34.44
C GLN A 169 0.02 3.47 33.26
N ILE A 170 -0.09 2.63 32.24
CA ILE A 170 0.65 2.72 30.99
C ILE A 170 -0.34 3.02 29.88
N LEU A 171 -0.07 4.10 29.15
CA LEU A 171 -0.86 4.52 28.01
C LEU A 171 -0.13 4.12 26.74
N ILE A 172 -0.73 3.22 25.96
CA ILE A 172 -0.22 2.81 24.64
C ILE A 172 -0.90 3.63 23.56
N GLN A 173 -0.12 4.15 22.61
CA GLN A 173 -0.55 5.00 21.50
C GLN A 173 0.24 4.66 20.23
N HIS A 174 -0.20 5.16 19.07
CA HIS A 174 0.53 5.06 17.80
C HIS A 174 0.98 3.63 17.45
N PHE A 175 0.04 2.69 17.52
CA PHE A 175 0.31 1.32 17.13
C PHE A 175 0.45 1.24 15.62
N SER A 176 1.48 0.54 15.13
CA SER A 176 1.78 0.40 13.72
C SER A 176 2.16 -1.03 13.40
N VAL A 177 1.79 -1.48 12.21
CA VAL A 177 2.12 -2.81 11.71
C VAL A 177 2.65 -2.68 10.30
N ARG A 178 3.75 -3.37 10.03
CA ARG A 178 4.35 -3.47 8.71
C ARG A 178 4.10 -4.86 8.15
N VAL A 179 3.31 -4.92 7.08
CA VAL A 179 3.00 -6.14 6.33
C VAL A 179 3.06 -5.89 4.82
N THR A 180 3.24 -6.95 4.07
CA THR A 180 3.20 -6.95 2.61
C THR A 180 2.04 -7.85 2.21
N CYS A 181 1.00 -7.24 1.63
CA CYS A 181 -0.20 -7.95 1.18
C CYS A 181 -0.44 -7.58 -0.28
N LYS A 182 -0.59 -8.58 -1.16
CA LYS A 182 -0.80 -8.37 -2.62
C LYS A 182 -2.10 -7.67 -3.00
N SER A 183 -3.06 -7.57 -2.08
CA SER A 183 -4.37 -6.97 -2.34
C SER A 183 -4.86 -6.16 -1.13
N PHE A 184 -4.12 -5.13 -0.75
CA PHE A 184 -4.62 -4.20 0.26
C PHE A 184 -5.27 -2.99 -0.42
N VAL A 185 -6.60 -2.97 -0.41
CA VAL A 185 -7.39 -1.81 -0.86
C VAL A 185 -7.20 -0.71 0.18
N SER A 186 -6.52 0.38 -0.21
CA SER A 186 -6.27 1.54 0.66
C SER A 186 -7.55 2.23 1.17
N GLU A 187 -8.69 1.93 0.53
CA GLU A 187 -10.00 2.53 0.77
C GLU A 187 -10.79 1.89 1.93
N ASN A 188 -10.40 0.71 2.42
CA ASN A 188 -11.07 0.04 3.55
C ASN A 188 -10.16 -0.19 4.76
N ARG A 189 -9.42 0.86 5.16
CA ARG A 189 -8.61 0.87 6.39
C ARG A 189 -9.41 0.41 7.62
N ASN A 190 -10.69 0.76 7.70
CA ASN A 190 -11.49 0.44 8.88
C ASN A 190 -11.81 -1.07 9.00
N ALA A 191 -12.08 -1.76 7.89
CA ALA A 191 -12.32 -3.21 7.91
C ALA A 191 -11.03 -4.00 8.23
N SER A 192 -9.90 -3.57 7.68
CA SER A 192 -8.60 -4.17 7.96
C SER A 192 -8.15 -3.90 9.40
N LEU A 193 -8.42 -2.71 9.95
CA LEU A 193 -8.20 -2.41 11.37
C LEU A 193 -9.02 -3.33 12.31
N GLN A 194 -10.25 -3.68 11.93
CA GLN A 194 -11.08 -4.62 12.71
C GLN A 194 -10.53 -6.05 12.70
N GLU A 195 -9.93 -6.49 11.59
CA GLU A 195 -9.32 -7.82 11.48
C GLU A 195 -8.07 -7.95 12.35
N TYR A 196 -7.27 -6.90 12.46
CA TYR A 196 -6.04 -6.92 13.25
C TYR A 196 -6.24 -6.56 14.72
N GLU A 197 -7.29 -5.84 15.08
CA GLU A 197 -7.61 -5.50 16.47
C GLU A 197 -7.63 -6.69 17.45
N PRO A 198 -8.23 -7.87 17.15
CA PRO A 198 -8.18 -9.01 18.05
C PRO A 198 -6.76 -9.58 18.20
N ILE A 199 -5.92 -9.50 17.17
CA ILE A 199 -4.52 -9.90 17.25
C ILE A 199 -3.76 -8.96 18.18
N VAL A 200 -3.98 -7.64 18.05
CA VAL A 200 -3.37 -6.64 18.92
C VAL A 200 -3.81 -6.81 20.38
N LYS A 201 -5.11 -7.01 20.62
CA LYS A 201 -5.68 -7.29 21.95
C LYS A 201 -5.27 -8.65 22.52
N GLY A 202 -4.85 -9.59 21.68
CA GLY A 202 -4.32 -10.88 22.13
C GLY A 202 -2.85 -10.83 22.53
N VAL A 203 -2.15 -9.73 22.20
CA VAL A 203 -0.74 -9.51 22.53
C VAL A 203 -0.59 -8.61 23.77
N LEU A 204 -1.51 -7.66 23.96
CA LEU A 204 -1.60 -6.74 25.11
C LEU A 204 -2.50 -7.30 26.22
#